data_AF-A0A6A4ZSY7-F1
#
_entry.id   AF-A0A6A4ZSY7-F1
#
_cell.length_a   1.000
_cell.length_b   1.000
_cell.length_c   1.000
_cell.angle_alpha   90.00
_cell.angle_beta   90.00
_cell.angle_gamma   90.00
#
_symmetry.space_group_name_H-M   'P 1'
#
loop_
_entity.id
_entity.type
_entity.pdbx_description
1 polymer ?
#
loop_
_entity_poly.entity_id
_entity_poly.type
_entity_poly.pdbx_seq_one_letter_code
_entity_poly.pdbx_strand_id
1 'polypeptide(L)'
;SPTNWYACGGKDDVSDLVAPTNDTKAVPSFNSGIQDCLSDTTRMFAKTNVQTLELTCHDATKCNVSPDFAYFLRNTTDWGDRMTLTCMWEYNAKAGTSRSFCLIPMLEQTLAATFKPKTALVNDPDRCGFYFISYAAVARYSSQFGQFFVDNYDIEWSPSSYVANQAQFSQFNYTLLKQSTLRQNKDDFVGPHPYASVVQSFNH
;
A
#
# COMPACT_ATOMS: atom_id res chain seq x y z
N SER A 1 -1.32 4.47 0.32
CA SER A 1 -2.64 4.48 -0.35
C SER A 1 -3.42 3.24 0.11
N PRO A 2 -4.76 3.31 0.20
CA PRO A 2 -5.64 2.17 0.53
C PRO A 2 -5.49 0.95 -0.37
N THR A 3 -5.05 1.12 -1.62
CA THR A 3 -4.77 -0.01 -2.52
C THR A 3 -3.57 -0.86 -2.10
N ASN A 4 -2.71 -0.34 -1.21
CA ASN A 4 -1.55 -1.05 -0.67
C ASN A 4 -1.80 -1.67 0.73
N TRP A 5 -3.06 -1.76 1.16
CA TRP A 5 -3.41 -2.43 2.42
C TRP A 5 -3.48 -3.94 2.22
N TYR A 6 -2.93 -4.70 3.18
CA TYR A 6 -2.95 -6.16 3.14
C TYR A 6 -4.31 -6.66 3.64
N ALA A 7 -5.04 -7.38 2.80
CA ALA A 7 -6.31 -7.99 3.17
C ALA A 7 -6.10 -9.32 3.93
N CYS A 8 -6.86 -9.55 5.00
CA CYS A 8 -6.73 -10.74 5.83
C CYS A 8 -8.06 -11.14 6.49
N GLY A 9 -8.17 -12.42 6.87
CA GLY A 9 -9.34 -12.95 7.59
C GLY A 9 -10.65 -12.91 6.79
N GLY A 10 -10.60 -12.56 5.50
CA GLY A 10 -11.72 -12.66 4.58
C GLY A 10 -11.86 -14.10 4.10
N LYS A 11 -12.98 -14.75 4.42
CA LYS A 11 -13.55 -15.77 3.53
C LYS A 11 -14.34 -14.99 2.47
N ASP A 12 -14.30 -15.43 1.22
CA ASP A 12 -14.96 -14.79 0.06
C ASP A 12 -16.50 -14.68 0.15
N ASP A 13 -17.07 -14.88 1.34
CA ASP A 13 -18.49 -14.99 1.56
C ASP A 13 -19.07 -13.61 1.94
N VAL A 14 -19.84 -13.07 1.01
CA VAL A 14 -20.68 -11.85 1.13
C VAL A 14 -21.87 -12.03 2.10
N SER A 15 -21.90 -13.14 2.84
CA SER A 15 -22.94 -13.51 3.80
C SER A 15 -23.01 -12.60 5.04
N ASP A 16 -22.01 -11.75 5.26
CA ASP A 16 -21.93 -10.80 6.40
C ASP A 16 -22.37 -9.36 6.07
N LEU A 17 -22.92 -9.10 4.87
CA LEU A 17 -23.44 -7.78 4.52
C LEU A 17 -24.77 -7.51 5.24
N VAL A 18 -24.71 -6.86 6.41
CA VAL A 18 -25.89 -6.42 7.15
C VAL A 18 -26.27 -4.99 6.73
N ALA A 19 -27.51 -4.79 6.29
CA ALA A 19 -28.08 -3.47 6.08
C ALA A 19 -28.13 -2.69 7.42
N PRO A 20 -28.03 -1.35 7.42
CA PRO A 20 -28.11 -0.57 8.65
C PRO A 20 -29.53 -0.68 9.22
N THR A 21 -29.69 -1.54 10.21
CA THR A 21 -30.92 -1.67 11.01
C THR A 21 -30.56 -1.52 12.48
N ASN A 22 -31.48 -0.98 13.28
CA ASN A 22 -31.29 -0.76 14.71
C ASN A 22 -31.37 -2.06 15.56
N ASP A 23 -31.27 -3.24 14.95
CA ASP A 23 -31.44 -4.52 15.66
C ASP A 23 -30.09 -5.20 15.92
N THR A 24 -29.65 -5.18 17.18
CA THR A 24 -28.35 -5.70 17.63
C THR A 24 -28.33 -7.21 17.91
N LYS A 25 -29.34 -7.98 17.46
CA LYS A 25 -29.54 -9.37 17.91
C LYS A 25 -29.14 -10.51 16.97
N ALA A 26 -28.47 -10.27 15.85
CA ALA A 26 -27.93 -11.39 15.05
C ALA A 26 -26.65 -11.02 14.28
N VAL A 27 -25.50 -11.13 14.93
CA VAL A 27 -24.21 -11.31 14.23
C VAL A 27 -23.47 -12.48 14.90
N PRO A 28 -23.58 -13.71 14.36
CA PRO A 28 -22.83 -14.84 14.88
C PRO A 28 -21.37 -14.82 14.38
N SER A 29 -20.45 -15.04 15.32
CA SER A 29 -18.99 -15.21 15.18
C SER A 29 -18.09 -13.96 15.28
N PHE A 30 -18.03 -13.42 16.50
CA PHE A 30 -16.87 -12.65 16.96
C PHE A 30 -15.65 -13.61 16.99
N ASN A 31 -14.55 -13.24 16.32
CA ASN A 31 -13.21 -13.85 16.41
C ASN A 31 -12.77 -14.95 15.42
N SER A 32 -13.57 -15.42 14.46
CA SER A 32 -13.09 -16.52 13.58
C SER A 32 -12.15 -16.07 12.45
N GLY A 33 -12.26 -14.83 11.94
CA GLY A 33 -11.39 -14.31 10.87
C GLY A 33 -10.23 -13.43 11.34
N ILE A 34 -10.35 -12.75 12.48
CA ILE A 34 -9.31 -11.81 12.96
C ILE A 34 -7.99 -12.50 13.31
N GLN A 35 -8.02 -13.78 13.72
CA GLN A 35 -6.81 -14.49 14.13
C GLN A 35 -5.81 -14.61 12.98
N ASP A 36 -6.29 -14.74 11.74
CA ASP A 36 -5.44 -14.75 10.56
C ASP A 36 -4.68 -13.43 10.41
N CYS A 37 -5.35 -12.30 10.61
CA CYS A 37 -4.74 -10.96 10.60
C CYS A 37 -3.72 -10.75 11.73
N LEU A 38 -3.92 -11.42 12.87
CA LEU A 38 -3.04 -11.30 14.03
C LEU A 38 -1.82 -12.24 13.95
N SER A 39 -1.87 -13.29 13.11
CA SER A 39 -0.82 -14.29 12.99
C SER A 39 0.52 -13.73 12.51
N ASP A 40 1.61 -14.33 12.99
CA ASP A 40 2.97 -13.99 12.56
C ASP A 40 3.19 -14.27 11.07
N THR A 41 2.53 -15.31 10.55
CA THR A 41 2.52 -15.66 9.14
C THR A 41 1.99 -14.51 8.28
N THR A 42 0.81 -13.97 8.60
CA THR A 42 0.24 -12.83 7.85
C THR A 42 1.09 -11.58 7.99
N ARG A 43 1.65 -11.31 9.18
CA ARG A 43 2.57 -10.19 9.40
C ARG A 43 3.81 -10.29 8.51
N MET A 44 4.37 -11.49 8.39
CA MET A 44 5.51 -11.76 7.51
C MET A 44 5.14 -11.56 6.04
N PHE A 45 4.01 -12.10 5.58
CA PHE A 45 3.56 -11.92 4.20
C PHE A 45 3.32 -10.45 3.86
N ALA A 46 2.66 -9.69 4.74
CA ALA A 46 2.44 -8.27 4.54
C ALA A 46 3.76 -7.50 4.45
N LYS A 47 4.72 -7.81 5.34
CA LYS A 47 6.06 -7.20 5.33
C LYS A 47 6.82 -7.52 4.05
N THR A 48 6.81 -8.77 3.60
CA THR A 48 7.46 -9.22 2.37
C THR A 48 6.87 -8.56 1.12
N ASN A 49 5.56 -8.33 1.10
CA ASN A 49 4.89 -7.62 0.00
C ASN A 49 4.96 -6.10 0.12
N VAL A 50 5.59 -5.55 1.18
CA VAL A 50 5.65 -4.10 1.45
C VAL A 50 4.23 -3.48 1.56
N GLN A 51 3.28 -4.26 2.09
CA GLN A 51 1.89 -3.85 2.28
C GLN A 51 1.62 -3.48 3.74
N THR A 52 0.70 -2.54 3.94
CA THR A 52 0.29 -2.12 5.29
C THR A 52 -0.76 -3.08 5.83
N LEU A 53 -0.45 -3.78 6.92
CA LEU A 53 -1.40 -4.68 7.59
C LEU A 53 -2.24 -3.97 8.67
N GLU A 54 -1.57 -3.30 9.62
CA GLU A 54 -2.23 -2.63 10.74
C GLU A 54 -2.51 -1.15 10.44
N LEU A 55 -3.76 -0.76 10.69
CA LEU A 55 -4.27 0.59 10.47
C LEU A 55 -4.77 1.19 11.79
N THR A 56 -4.78 2.51 11.83
CA THR A 56 -5.35 3.33 12.91
C THR A 56 -6.42 4.25 12.35
N CYS A 57 -7.48 4.47 13.11
CA CYS A 57 -8.55 5.38 12.74
C CYS A 57 -8.15 6.82 13.08
N HIS A 58 -8.45 7.74 12.16
CA HIS A 58 -8.24 9.19 12.31
C HIS A 58 -9.52 10.01 12.17
N ASP A 59 -10.66 9.36 11.96
CA ASP A 59 -11.98 10.01 11.88
C ASP A 59 -12.94 9.41 12.90
N ALA A 60 -13.15 10.13 14.01
CA ALA A 60 -14.02 9.72 15.10
C ALA A 60 -15.51 9.61 14.70
N THR A 61 -15.89 10.17 13.54
CA THR A 61 -17.26 10.02 13.01
C THR A 61 -17.48 8.68 12.31
N LYS A 62 -16.40 7.95 12.00
CA LYS A 62 -16.45 6.68 11.25
C LYS A 62 -15.98 5.48 12.08
N CYS A 63 -15.05 5.69 12.99
CA CYS A 63 -14.42 4.62 13.76
C CYS A 63 -13.85 5.13 15.10
N ASN A 64 -13.40 4.20 15.95
CA ASN A 64 -12.80 4.53 17.23
C ASN A 64 -11.34 4.97 17.06
N VAL A 65 -11.04 6.22 17.43
CA VAL A 65 -9.70 6.81 17.34
C VAL A 65 -8.79 6.50 18.54
N SER A 66 -9.27 5.72 19.51
CA SER A 66 -8.46 5.31 20.66
C SER A 66 -7.26 4.44 20.22
N PRO A 67 -6.08 4.61 20.83
CA PRO A 67 -4.89 3.81 20.53
C PRO A 67 -5.04 2.33 20.90
N ASP A 68 -6.07 1.98 21.69
CA ASP A 68 -6.38 0.59 22.05
C ASP A 68 -6.96 -0.21 20.87
N PHE A 69 -7.38 0.48 19.80
CA PHE A 69 -8.00 -0.10 18.62
C PHE A 69 -7.04 -0.18 17.44
N ALA A 70 -7.03 -1.34 16.79
CA ALA A 70 -6.35 -1.56 15.52
C ALA A 70 -7.38 -1.97 14.47
N TYR A 71 -7.12 -1.56 13.23
CA TYR A 71 -7.98 -1.85 12.09
C TYR A 71 -7.22 -2.68 11.06
N PHE A 72 -7.92 -3.64 10.45
CA PHE A 72 -7.36 -4.51 9.42
C PHE A 72 -8.31 -4.55 8.23
N LEU A 73 -7.76 -4.54 7.02
CA LEU A 73 -8.58 -4.69 5.82
C LEU A 73 -9.07 -6.14 5.73
N ARG A 74 -10.38 -6.35 5.56
CA ARG A 74 -10.95 -7.67 5.28
C ARG A 74 -11.04 -7.88 3.77
N ASN A 75 -11.72 -6.98 3.07
CA ASN A 75 -11.90 -7.02 1.62
C ASN A 75 -12.38 -5.67 1.09
N THR A 76 -12.25 -5.50 -0.22
CA THR A 76 -12.76 -4.36 -0.98
C THR A 76 -13.58 -4.83 -2.17
N THR A 77 -14.66 -4.14 -2.48
CA THR A 77 -15.46 -4.35 -3.68
C THR A 77 -15.61 -3.03 -4.42
N ASP A 78 -15.39 -3.04 -5.74
CA ASP A 78 -15.67 -1.87 -6.59
C ASP A 78 -17.18 -1.59 -6.59
N TRP A 79 -17.54 -0.33 -6.38
CA TRP A 79 -18.93 0.12 -6.32
C TRP A 79 -19.29 1.07 -7.47
N GLY A 80 -18.37 1.31 -8.41
CA GLY A 80 -18.54 2.29 -9.48
C GLY A 80 -18.13 3.71 -9.05
N ASP A 81 -17.99 4.61 -10.02
CA ASP A 81 -17.58 6.01 -9.81
C ASP A 81 -16.33 6.19 -8.93
N ARG A 82 -15.39 5.24 -9.01
CA ARG A 82 -14.16 5.16 -8.19
C ARG A 82 -14.42 5.04 -6.67
N MET A 83 -15.63 4.66 -6.29
CA MET A 83 -15.97 4.34 -4.91
C MET A 83 -15.69 2.87 -4.62
N THR A 84 -15.27 2.61 -3.39
CA THR A 84 -14.97 1.27 -2.92
C THR A 84 -15.79 0.98 -1.67
N LEU A 85 -16.51 -0.14 -1.69
CA LEU A 85 -17.07 -0.74 -0.49
C LEU A 85 -15.92 -1.44 0.24
N THR A 86 -15.55 -0.93 1.42
CA THR A 86 -14.44 -1.46 2.21
C THR A 86 -14.93 -2.05 3.51
N CYS A 87 -14.66 -3.33 3.73
CA CYS A 87 -14.95 -3.98 4.99
C CYS A 87 -13.66 -4.18 5.80
N MET A 88 -13.77 -3.93 7.10
CA MET A 88 -12.67 -3.82 8.02
C MET A 88 -12.95 -4.70 9.24
N TRP A 89 -11.88 -5.20 9.85
CA TRP A 89 -11.91 -5.65 11.22
C TRP A 89 -11.56 -4.50 12.14
N GLU A 90 -12.34 -4.31 13.20
CA GLU A 90 -11.99 -3.50 14.36
C GLU A 90 -11.57 -4.45 15.48
N TYR A 91 -10.33 -4.31 15.96
CA TYR A 91 -9.77 -5.13 17.02
C TYR A 91 -9.39 -4.26 18.21
N ASN A 92 -9.97 -4.54 19.37
CA ASN A 92 -9.56 -3.94 20.63
C ASN A 92 -8.46 -4.80 21.26
N ALA A 93 -7.21 -4.33 21.18
CA ALA A 93 -6.05 -5.06 21.67
C ALA A 93 -6.06 -5.26 23.18
N LYS A 94 -6.69 -4.35 23.92
CA LYS A 94 -6.76 -4.40 25.38
C LYS A 94 -7.80 -5.41 25.88
N ALA A 95 -8.95 -5.47 25.22
CA ALA A 95 -10.04 -6.39 25.57
C ALA A 95 -9.93 -7.75 24.87
N GLY A 96 -9.10 -7.87 23.83
CA GLY A 96 -8.99 -9.07 23.00
C GLY A 96 -10.24 -9.36 22.16
N THR A 97 -11.08 -8.36 21.92
CA THR A 97 -12.35 -8.50 21.19
C THR A 97 -12.23 -7.94 19.78
N SER A 98 -12.91 -8.54 18.82
CA SER A 98 -12.95 -8.08 17.43
C SER A 98 -14.37 -8.01 16.88
N ARG A 99 -14.63 -7.10 15.94
CA ARG A 99 -15.84 -7.13 15.10
C ARG A 99 -15.50 -6.79 13.66
N SER A 100 -16.28 -7.30 12.71
CA SER A 100 -16.26 -6.83 11.33
C SER A 100 -17.33 -5.77 11.09
N PHE A 101 -17.03 -4.84 10.20
CA PHE A 101 -18.01 -3.89 9.68
C PHE A 101 -17.61 -3.45 8.27
N CYS A 102 -18.56 -2.94 7.50
CA CYS A 102 -18.28 -2.29 6.22
C CYS A 102 -18.56 -0.80 6.32
N LEU A 103 -17.68 0.00 5.72
CA LEU A 103 -17.95 1.41 5.52
C LEU A 103 -19.01 1.58 4.45
N ILE A 104 -19.68 2.74 4.45
CA ILE A 104 -20.39 3.19 3.25
C ILE A 104 -19.39 3.26 2.08
N PRO A 105 -19.78 3.00 0.82
CA PRO A 105 -18.88 3.18 -0.30
C PRO A 105 -18.27 4.58 -0.30
N MET A 106 -16.94 4.66 -0.39
CA MET A 106 -16.23 5.94 -0.36
C MET A 106 -15.15 5.99 -1.44
N LEU A 107 -14.76 7.21 -1.81
CA LEU A 107 -13.56 7.43 -2.61
C LEU A 107 -12.32 6.98 -1.83
N GLU A 108 -11.32 6.51 -2.57
CA GLU A 108 -10.02 6.09 -2.01
C GLU A 108 -9.38 7.19 -1.13
N GLN A 109 -9.51 8.45 -1.53
CA GLN A 109 -8.97 9.59 -0.77
C GLN A 109 -9.61 9.70 0.62
N THR A 110 -10.93 9.46 0.71
CA THR A 110 -11.65 9.51 1.98
C THR A 110 -11.30 8.31 2.86
N LEU A 111 -11.10 7.12 2.26
CA LEU A 111 -10.56 5.95 2.98
C LEU A 111 -9.17 6.25 3.54
N ALA A 112 -8.28 6.87 2.75
CA ALA A 112 -6.94 7.25 3.17
C ALA A 112 -6.91 8.33 4.26
N ALA A 113 -7.93 9.19 4.31
CA ALA A 113 -8.10 10.18 5.39
C ALA A 113 -8.63 9.53 6.68
N THR A 114 -9.52 8.55 6.54
CA THR A 114 -10.18 7.83 7.65
C THR A 114 -9.19 6.90 8.36
N PHE A 115 -8.40 6.14 7.60
CA PHE A 115 -7.45 5.18 8.15
C PHE A 115 -6.02 5.45 7.67
N LYS A 116 -5.08 5.33 8.60
CA LYS A 116 -3.65 5.46 8.30
C LYS A 116 -2.87 4.24 8.77
N PRO A 117 -1.75 3.91 8.09
CA PRO A 117 -0.80 2.92 8.59
C PRO A 117 -0.43 3.21 10.04
N LYS A 118 -0.55 2.21 10.92
CA LYS A 118 -0.06 2.32 12.30
C LYS A 118 1.45 2.55 12.32
N THR A 119 2.15 1.90 11.41
CA THR A 119 3.57 2.12 11.14
C THR A 119 3.72 2.60 9.71
N ALA A 120 4.13 3.85 9.52
CA ALA A 120 4.49 4.35 8.21
C ALA A 120 5.83 3.73 7.79
N LEU A 121 5.87 3.13 6.60
CA LEU A 121 7.13 2.74 5.98
C LEU A 121 7.82 4.00 5.48
N VAL A 122 9.12 4.11 5.77
CA VAL A 122 9.94 5.19 5.22
C VAL A 122 10.12 4.91 3.74
N ASN A 123 9.86 5.92 2.90
CA ASN A 123 10.16 5.84 1.49
C ASN A 123 11.65 5.56 1.31
N ASP A 124 11.99 4.51 0.59
CA ASP A 124 13.35 4.22 0.20
C ASP A 124 13.80 5.32 -0.79
N PRO A 125 14.81 6.14 -0.47
CA PRO A 125 15.23 7.24 -1.34
C PRO A 125 15.72 6.76 -2.72
N ASP A 126 16.15 5.49 -2.84
CA ASP A 126 16.60 4.91 -4.10
C ASP A 126 15.47 4.21 -4.88
N ARG A 127 14.32 3.89 -4.24
CA ARG A 127 13.19 3.20 -4.88
C ARG A 127 11.87 3.97 -4.92
N CYS A 128 11.74 5.05 -4.16
CA CYS A 128 10.60 5.94 -4.15
C CYS A 128 10.91 7.24 -4.91
N GLY A 129 10.24 7.44 -6.04
CA GLY A 129 10.41 8.62 -6.88
C GLY A 129 9.85 8.41 -8.28
N PHE A 130 9.97 9.44 -9.11
CA PHE A 130 9.75 9.28 -10.55
C PHE A 130 11.05 8.79 -11.18
N TYR A 131 11.03 7.56 -11.71
CA TYR A 131 12.18 6.97 -12.39
C TYR A 131 12.04 7.11 -13.89
N PHE A 132 13.07 7.67 -14.52
CA PHE A 132 13.23 7.56 -15.97
C PHE A 132 13.87 6.22 -16.28
N ILE A 133 13.07 5.30 -16.80
CA ILE A 133 13.53 4.01 -17.30
C ILE A 133 13.72 4.08 -18.81
N SER A 134 14.81 3.52 -19.33
CA SER A 134 15.05 3.53 -20.78
C SER A 134 14.09 2.59 -21.50
N TYR A 135 13.80 2.88 -22.77
CA TYR A 135 13.02 1.96 -23.62
C TYR A 135 13.63 0.55 -23.69
N ALA A 136 14.96 0.43 -23.61
CA ALA A 136 15.63 -0.87 -23.56
C ALA A 136 15.33 -1.64 -22.25
N ALA A 137 15.29 -0.96 -21.10
CA ALA A 137 14.93 -1.56 -19.82
C ALA A 137 13.47 -2.02 -19.82
N VAL A 138 12.59 -1.18 -20.36
CA VAL A 138 11.17 -1.47 -20.60
C VAL A 138 10.98 -2.71 -21.48
N ALA A 139 11.65 -2.79 -22.63
CA ALA A 139 11.56 -3.93 -23.55
C ALA A 139 12.04 -5.24 -22.90
N ARG A 140 13.09 -5.16 -22.08
CA ARG A 140 13.58 -6.31 -21.31
C ARG A 140 12.59 -6.74 -20.24
N TYR A 141 11.98 -5.80 -19.53
CA TYR A 141 10.95 -6.11 -18.53
C TYR A 141 9.74 -6.77 -19.18
N SER A 142 9.24 -6.21 -20.29
CA SER A 142 8.06 -6.73 -20.96
C SER A 142 8.27 -8.13 -21.54
N SER A 143 9.46 -8.41 -22.08
CA SER A 143 9.79 -9.74 -22.60
C SER A 143 9.95 -10.81 -21.51
N GLN A 144 10.28 -10.41 -20.27
CA GLN A 144 10.46 -11.33 -19.13
C GLN A 144 9.21 -11.51 -18.29
N PHE A 145 8.40 -10.47 -18.10
CA PHE A 145 7.32 -10.44 -17.11
C PHE A 145 5.93 -10.08 -17.67
N GLY A 146 5.81 -9.85 -18.99
CA GLY A 146 4.54 -9.59 -19.65
C GLY A 146 4.16 -8.11 -19.76
N GLN A 147 2.86 -7.82 -19.75
CA GLN A 147 2.33 -6.47 -20.03
C GLN A 147 2.46 -5.54 -18.82
N PHE A 148 2.79 -4.27 -19.08
CA PHE A 148 2.67 -3.16 -18.14
C PHE A 148 1.95 -2.02 -18.87
N PHE A 149 1.13 -1.26 -18.16
CA PHE A 149 0.43 -0.11 -18.73
C PHE A 149 1.33 1.12 -18.62
N VAL A 150 1.44 1.86 -19.72
CA VAL A 150 2.21 3.11 -19.82
C VAL A 150 1.36 4.13 -20.56
N ASP A 151 1.20 5.29 -19.94
CA ASP A 151 0.84 6.49 -20.67
C ASP A 151 2.14 7.13 -21.17
N ASN A 152 2.30 7.24 -22.48
CA ASN A 152 3.50 7.83 -23.08
C ASN A 152 3.32 9.34 -23.26
N TYR A 153 4.31 10.10 -22.82
CA TYR A 153 4.48 11.50 -23.17
C TYR A 153 5.86 11.65 -23.79
N ASP A 154 5.91 12.09 -25.04
CA ASP A 154 7.17 12.45 -25.68
C ASP A 154 7.59 13.83 -25.15
N ILE A 155 8.46 13.82 -24.15
CA ILE A 155 9.02 15.04 -23.58
C ILE A 155 10.44 15.22 -24.12
N GLU A 156 10.62 16.15 -25.05
CA GLU A 156 11.94 16.56 -25.52
C GLU A 156 12.46 17.71 -24.66
N TRP A 157 13.52 17.44 -23.90
CA TRP A 157 14.20 18.46 -23.12
C TRP A 157 15.34 19.07 -23.92
N SER A 158 15.44 20.41 -23.88
CA SER A 158 16.61 21.14 -24.39
C SER A 158 17.92 20.54 -23.83
N PRO A 159 19.01 20.51 -24.61
CA PRO A 159 20.34 20.15 -24.10
C PRO A 159 20.75 20.96 -22.86
N SER A 160 20.26 22.19 -22.71
CA SER A 160 20.51 23.02 -21.52
C SER A 160 19.84 22.51 -20.25
N SER A 161 18.86 21.59 -20.33
CA SER A 161 18.17 21.05 -19.16
C SER A 161 19.02 20.03 -18.37
N TYR A 162 20.14 19.57 -18.94
CA TYR A 162 20.99 18.54 -18.33
C TYR A 162 22.21 19.16 -17.64
N VAL A 163 22.43 18.81 -16.36
CA VAL A 163 23.63 19.25 -15.61
C VAL A 163 24.93 18.87 -16.31
N ALA A 164 24.95 17.73 -17.01
CA ALA A 164 26.10 17.26 -17.78
C ALA A 164 26.55 18.26 -18.86
N ASN A 165 25.64 19.09 -19.37
CA ASN A 165 25.91 20.07 -20.43
C ASN A 165 26.22 21.47 -19.90
N GLN A 166 26.36 21.67 -18.58
CA GLN A 166 26.57 22.99 -17.99
C GLN A 166 27.74 23.77 -18.62
N ALA A 167 28.83 23.08 -19.00
CA ALA A 167 29.99 23.72 -19.62
C ALA A 167 29.67 24.39 -20.97
N GLN A 168 28.70 23.85 -21.71
CA GLN A 168 28.26 24.37 -23.02
C GLN A 168 27.18 25.46 -22.87
N PHE A 169 26.52 25.54 -21.71
CA PHE A 169 25.45 26.48 -21.43
C PHE A 169 25.70 27.25 -20.13
N SER A 170 26.87 27.87 -20.03
CA SER A 170 27.36 28.56 -18.82
C SER A 170 26.50 29.76 -18.39
N GLN A 171 25.61 30.26 -19.27
CA GLN A 171 24.65 31.32 -18.96
C GLN A 171 23.54 30.90 -17.99
N PHE A 172 23.30 29.60 -17.79
CA PHE A 172 22.24 29.11 -16.91
C PHE A 172 22.76 28.72 -15.52
N ASN A 173 21.90 28.93 -14.51
CA ASN A 173 22.19 28.54 -13.14
C ASN A 173 21.73 27.09 -12.88
N TYR A 174 22.68 26.17 -12.79
CA TYR A 174 22.42 24.75 -12.54
C TYR A 174 22.34 24.37 -11.05
N THR A 175 22.34 25.32 -10.11
CA THR A 175 22.41 25.05 -8.67
C THR A 175 21.30 24.11 -8.20
N LEU A 176 20.04 24.41 -8.55
CA LEU A 176 18.89 23.59 -8.15
C LEU A 176 18.94 22.20 -8.79
N LEU A 177 19.31 22.10 -10.07
CA LEU A 177 19.47 20.82 -10.74
C LEU A 177 20.55 19.95 -10.08
N LYS A 178 21.70 20.53 -9.71
CA LYS A 178 22.75 19.81 -8.97
C LYS A 178 22.30 19.35 -7.59
N GLN A 179 21.59 20.21 -6.86
CA GLN A 179 21.04 19.87 -5.54
C GLN A 179 19.98 18.77 -5.62
N SER A 180 19.23 18.71 -6.72
CA SER A 180 18.21 17.69 -6.97
C SER A 180 18.74 16.43 -7.69
N THR A 181 19.98 16.44 -8.17
CA THR A 181 20.59 15.28 -8.85
C THR A 181 21.34 14.45 -7.82
N LEU A 182 20.72 13.34 -7.39
CA LEU A 182 21.31 12.40 -6.45
C LEU A 182 21.77 11.14 -7.18
N ARG A 183 22.75 10.45 -6.61
CA ARG A 183 23.20 9.15 -7.11
C ARG A 183 22.28 8.07 -6.54
N GLN A 184 21.56 7.37 -7.41
CA GLN A 184 20.85 6.16 -7.01
C GLN A 184 21.86 5.07 -6.65
N ASN A 185 21.76 4.50 -5.45
CA ASN A 185 22.60 3.36 -5.09
C ASN A 185 22.18 2.13 -5.88
N LYS A 186 23.16 1.35 -6.32
CA LYS A 186 22.90 0.08 -6.99
C LYS A 186 22.72 -0.98 -5.92
N ASP A 187 21.52 -1.56 -5.85
CA ASP A 187 21.32 -2.81 -5.10
C ASP A 187 21.81 -4.00 -5.93
N ASP A 188 22.44 -4.96 -5.26
CA ASP A 188 22.69 -6.26 -5.86
C ASP A 188 21.34 -6.95 -6.08
N PHE A 189 21.00 -7.20 -7.35
CA PHE A 189 19.78 -7.89 -7.73
C PHE A 189 19.82 -9.34 -7.21
N VAL A 190 19.19 -9.57 -6.07
CA VAL A 190 19.09 -10.86 -5.37
C VAL A 190 18.13 -11.86 -6.05
N GLY A 191 17.63 -11.55 -7.25
CA GLY A 191 16.72 -12.40 -8.01
C GLY A 191 15.25 -11.95 -7.96
N PRO A 192 14.33 -12.68 -8.61
CA PRO A 192 12.92 -12.31 -8.74
C PRO A 192 12.15 -12.28 -7.40
N HIS A 193 12.73 -12.84 -6.34
CA HIS A 193 12.17 -12.84 -4.99
C HIS A 193 13.15 -12.16 -4.03
N PRO A 194 13.23 -10.82 -4.02
CA PRO A 194 14.22 -10.07 -3.25
C PRO A 194 14.12 -10.24 -1.72
N TYR A 195 13.06 -10.90 -1.24
CA TYR A 195 12.82 -11.21 0.17
C TYR A 195 12.91 -12.72 0.49
N ALA A 196 13.30 -13.58 -0.45
CA ALA A 196 13.41 -15.02 -0.22
C ALA A 196 14.41 -15.37 0.90
N SER A 197 15.45 -14.55 1.10
CA SER A 197 16.41 -14.72 2.20
C SER A 197 15.76 -14.60 3.59
N VAL A 198 14.67 -13.82 3.73
CA VAL A 198 13.88 -13.71 4.97
C VAL A 198 13.10 -15.00 5.25
N VAL A 199 12.78 -15.76 4.20
CA VAL A 199 12.10 -17.07 4.31
C VAL A 199 13.11 -18.19 4.57
N GLN A 200 14.38 -18.01 4.18
CA GLN A 200 15.41 -19.04 4.34
C GLN A 200 15.81 -19.29 5.81
N SER A 201 15.50 -18.38 6.73
CA SER A 201 15.75 -18.57 8.17
C SER A 201 14.80 -19.56 8.86
N PHE A 202 13.84 -20.13 8.15
CA PHE A 202 12.96 -21.19 8.68
C PHE A 202 13.55 -22.57 8.40
N ASN A 203 14.49 -23.00 9.25
CA ASN A 203 14.70 -24.43 9.46
C ASN A 203 13.57 -24.96 10.34
N HIS A 204 12.91 -26.02 9.88
CA HIS A 204 11.96 -26.82 10.63
C HIS A 204 12.53 -27.34 11.95
#